data_AF-A0A3N5VMA8-F1
#
_entry.id   AF-A0A3N5VMA8-F1
#
_cell.length_a   1.000
_cell.length_b   1.000
_cell.length_c   1.000
_cell.angle_alpha   90.00
_cell.angle_beta   90.00
_cell.angle_gamma   90.00
#
_symmetry.space_group_name_H-M   'P 1'
#
loop_
_entity.id
_entity.type
_entity.pdbx_description
1 polymer ?
#
loop_
_entity_poly.entity_id
_entity_poly.type
_entity_poly.pdbx_seq_one_letter_code
_entity_poly.pdbx_strand_id
1 'polypeptide(L)' 'MLRAFSTAATGMMAQQTLVDVIANNLANVNTTGFKRSQIDFQDLLYDKIKESGTEVAPGVNAPTGLEV' A
#
# COMPACT_ATOMS: atom_id res chain seq x y z
N MET A 1 -14.70 6.03 -6.66
CA MET A 1 -14.54 5.05 -7.76
C MET A 1 -13.11 5.04 -8.30
N LEU A 2 -12.55 6.16 -8.80
CA LEU A 2 -11.18 6.20 -9.32
C LEU A 2 -10.10 5.77 -8.30
N ARG A 3 -10.16 6.27 -7.06
CA ARG A 3 -9.20 5.87 -5.99
C ARG A 3 -9.25 4.37 -5.69
N ALA A 4 -10.46 3.79 -5.60
CA ALA A 4 -10.63 2.36 -5.35
C ALA A 4 -10.07 1.50 -6.50
N PHE A 5 -10.28 1.93 -7.75
CA PHE A 5 -9.72 1.26 -8.91
C PHE A 5 -8.20 1.36 -8.95
N SER A 6 -7.62 2.53 -8.67
CA SER A 6 -6.15 2.68 -8.60
C SER A 6 -5.55 1.81 -7.50
N THR A 7 -6.20 1.71 -6.34
CA THR A 7 -5.74 0.83 -5.24
C THR A 7 -5.85 -0.65 -5.62
N ALA A 8 -6.93 -1.06 -6.29
CA ALA A 8 -7.06 -2.42 -6.80
C ALA A 8 -6.00 -2.72 -7.86
N ALA A 9 -5.72 -1.78 -8.77
CA ALA A 9 -4.70 -1.92 -9.80
C ALA A 9 -3.28 -2.05 -9.20
N THR A 10 -2.92 -1.21 -8.23
CA THR A 10 -1.62 -1.33 -7.53
C THR A 10 -1.52 -2.63 -6.75
N GLY A 11 -2.61 -3.08 -6.11
CA GLY A 11 -2.68 -4.38 -5.46
C GLY A 11 -2.46 -5.54 -6.43
N MET A 12 -3.11 -5.53 -7.60
CA MET A 12 -2.89 -6.56 -8.63
C MET A 12 -1.46 -6.58 -9.16
N MET A 13 -0.87 -5.41 -9.41
CA MET A 13 0.53 -5.32 -9.83
C MET A 13 1.48 -5.89 -8.77
N ALA A 14 1.26 -5.57 -7.50
CA ALA A 14 2.02 -6.13 -6.39
C ALA A 14 1.92 -7.66 -6.34
N GLN A 15 0.71 -8.21 -6.50
CA GLN A 15 0.50 -9.66 -6.56
C GLN A 15 1.20 -10.31 -7.76
N GLN A 16 1.17 -9.67 -8.94
CA GLN A 16 1.90 -10.16 -10.12
C GLN A 16 3.41 -10.24 -9.83
N THR A 17 3.99 -9.18 -9.26
CA THR A 17 5.43 -9.17 -8.94
C THR A 17 5.78 -10.24 -7.90
N LEU A 18 4.92 -10.46 -6.91
CA LEU A 18 5.11 -11.52 -5.91
C LEU A 18 5.13 -12.90 -6.58
N VAL A 19 4.19 -13.17 -7.49
CA VAL A 19 4.14 -14.43 -8.24
C VAL A 19 5.39 -14.60 -9.10
N ASP A 20 5.86 -13.54 -9.77
CA ASP A 20 7.06 -13.60 -10.61
C ASP A 20 8.32 -13.92 -9.79
N VAL A 21 8.47 -13.32 -8.60
CA VAL A 21 9.58 -13.61 -7.69
C VAL A 21 9.51 -15.05 -7.18
N ILE A 22 8.33 -15.54 -6.81
CA ILE A 22 8.14 -16.93 -6.40
C ILE A 22 8.49 -17.89 -7.55
N ALA A 23 8.00 -17.62 -8.76
CA ALA A 23 8.27 -18.43 -9.93
C ALA A 23 9.77 -18.48 -10.25
N ASN A 24 10.46 -17.34 -10.19
CA ASN A 24 11.91 -17.27 -10.39
C ASN A 24 12.68 -18.09 -9.34
N ASN A 25 12.31 -17.94 -8.06
CA ASN A 25 12.95 -18.69 -6.99
C ASN A 25 12.72 -20.20 -7.12
N LEU A 26 11.50 -20.60 -7.49
CA LEU A 26 11.14 -22.01 -7.66
C LEU A 26 11.87 -22.63 -8.86
N ALA A 27 11.95 -21.91 -9.98
CA ALA A 27 12.65 -22.35 -11.18
C ALA A 27 14.15 -22.59 -10.94
N ASN A 28 14.77 -21.82 -10.03
CA ASN A 28 16.21 -21.87 -9.77
C ASN A 28 16.58 -22.60 -8.47
N VAL A 29 15.65 -23.30 -7.82
CA VAL A 29 15.91 -23.95 -6.52
C VAL A 29 17.04 -24.97 -6.56
N ASN A 30 17.26 -25.62 -7.71
CA ASN A 30 18.31 -26.62 -7.90
C ASN A 30 19.58 -26.06 -8.59
N THR A 31 19.62 -24.76 -8.90
CA THR A 31 20.76 -24.13 -9.54
C THR A 31 21.85 -23.86 -8.49
N THR A 32 23.04 -24.44 -8.68
CA THR A 32 24.16 -24.26 -7.75
C THR A 32 24.60 -22.79 -7.71
N GLY A 33 24.72 -22.23 -6.50
CA GLY A 33 25.09 -20.83 -6.29
C GLY A 33 23.97 -19.81 -6.48
N PHE A 34 22.72 -20.24 -6.69
CA PHE A 34 21.58 -19.34 -6.78
C PHE A 34 21.29 -18.65 -5.43
N LYS A 35 20.99 -17.34 -5.49
CA LYS A 35 20.60 -16.54 -4.33
C LYS A 35 19.12 -16.21 -4.43
N ARG A 36 18.36 -16.62 -3.41
CA ARG A 36 16.92 -16.37 -3.32
C ARG A 36 16.64 -14.86 -3.28
N SER A 37 15.67 -14.42 -4.08
CA SER A 37 15.16 -13.06 -4.05
C SER A 37 13.91 -12.98 -3.16
N GLN A 38 13.79 -11.92 -2.38
CA GLN A 38 12.60 -11.63 -1.57
C GLN A 38 12.12 -10.22 -1.91
N ILE A 39 10.79 -10.05 -1.91
CA ILE A 39 10.15 -8.76 -2.13
C ILE A 39 9.37 -8.38 -0.87
N ASP A 40 9.50 -7.12 -0.48
CA ASP A 40 8.74 -6.50 0.60
C ASP A 40 8.00 -5.29 0.04
N PHE A 41 6.78 -5.06 0.51
CA PHE A 41 5.95 -3.93 0.10
C PHE A 41 5.94 -2.86 1.19
N GLN A 42 5.85 -1.61 0.77
CA GLN A 42 5.74 -0.46 1.66
C GLN A 42 4.51 0.36 1.29
N ASP A 43 3.91 0.96 2.31
CA ASP A 43 2.74 1.82 2.13
C ASP A 43 3.14 3.18 1.56
N LEU A 44 2.18 3.82 0.89
CA LEU A 44 2.32 5.19 0.41
C LEU A 44 1.87 6.18 1.50
N LEU A 45 2.22 7.46 1.31
CA LEU A 45 1.75 8.55 2.17
C LEU A 45 0.21 8.61 2.21
N TYR A 46 -0.35 8.67 3.41
CA TYR A 46 -1.78 8.81 3.61
C TYR A 46 -2.25 10.24 3.36
N ASP A 47 -3.32 10.39 2.58
CA ASP A 47 -3.99 11.66 2.35
C ASP A 47 -5.18 11.81 3.30
N LYS A 48 -5.12 12.79 4.20
CA LYS A 48 -6.17 13.08 5.18
C LYS A 48 -7.22 14.03 4.57
N ILE A 49 -8.36 13.48 4.18
CA ILE A 49 -9.46 14.23 3.53
C ILE A 49 -10.11 15.27 4.47
N LYS A 50 -9.92 15.15 5.78
CA LYS A 50 -10.42 16.11 6.77
C LYS A 50 -9.39 16.27 7.88
N GLU A 51 -8.81 17.46 7.99
CA GLU A 51 -7.94 17.80 9.12
C GLU A 51 -8.77 17.89 10.41
N SER A 52 -8.25 17.31 11.49
CA SER A 52 -8.85 17.44 12.82
C SER A 52 -8.84 18.91 13.25
N GLY A 53 -9.98 19.42 13.72
CA GLY A 53 -10.09 20.82 14.16
C GLY A 53 -10.52 21.83 13.09
N THR A 54 -10.98 21.39 11.91
CA THR A 54 -11.59 22.31 10.93
C THR A 54 -12.90 22.89 11.47
N GLU A 55 -12.98 24.22 11.49
CA GLU A 55 -14.16 24.98 11.90
C GLU A 55 -15.28 24.78 10.86
N VAL A 56 -16.35 24.11 11.27
CA VAL A 56 -17.50 23.79 10.38
C VAL A 56 -18.54 24.91 10.39
N ALA A 57 -18.50 25.77 11.41
CA ALA A 57 -19.28 27.00 11.57
C ALA A 57 -18.59 27.89 12.62
N PRO A 58 -18.85 29.22 12.67
CA PRO A 58 -18.25 30.12 13.67
C PRO A 58 -18.38 29.57 15.10
N GLY A 59 -17.27 29.16 15.71
CA GLY A 59 -17.22 28.59 17.06
C GLY A 59 -17.59 27.11 17.19
N VAL A 60 -17.80 26.38 16.08
CA VAL A 60 -18.09 24.94 16.06
C VAL A 60 -16.97 24.18 15.35
N ASN A 61 -16.12 23.53 16.14
CA ASN A 61 -15.10 22.62 15.62
C ASN A 61 -15.72 21.27 15.28
N ALA A 62 -15.31 20.67 14.15
CA ALA A 62 -15.71 19.30 13.82
C ALA A 62 -15.27 18.34 14.95
N PRO A 63 -16.13 17.40 15.40
CA PRO A 63 -15.76 16.36 16.36
C PRO A 63 -14.93 15.26 15.67
N THR A 64 -13.96 15.65 14.85
CA THR A 64 -12.97 14.72 14.32
C THR A 64 -11.89 14.55 15.39
N GLY A 65 -11.77 13.33 15.90
CA GLY A 65 -10.98 13.01 17.08
C GLY A 65 -9.55 13.52 17.02
N LEU A 66 -8.99 13.79 18.20
CA LEU A 66 -7.55 13.86 18.40
C LEU A 66 -6.93 12.57 17.85
N GLU A 67 -6.14 12.68 16.78
CA GLU A 67 -5.24 11.60 16.38
C GLU A 67 -3.83 11.98 16.84
N VAL A 68 -3.20 11.09 17.61
CA VAL A 68 -1.80 11.15 18.02
C VAL A 68 -0.91 10.74 16.84
#